data_AF-A0CF79-F1
#
_entry.id   AF-A0CF79-F1
#
_cell.length_a   1.000
_cell.length_b   1.000
_cell.length_c   1.000
_cell.angle_alpha   90.00
_cell.angle_beta   90.00
_cell.angle_gamma   90.00
#
_symmetry.space_group_name_H-M   'P 1'
#
loop_
_entity.id
_entity.type
_entity.pdbx_description
1 polymer ?
#
loop_
_entity_poly.entity_id
_entity_poly.type
_entity_poly.pdbx_seq_one_letter_code
_entity_poly.pdbx_strand_id
1 'polypeptide(L)'
;MPADEELRIPQFEVILSSNTSQLYIREKVLKELQKCCNERGMTVEMLFRCADKRFTGKLTIQEFKEFLDSFFDGRIDGITLQKVALLFDDDCSGFIMREEFYRVLMYCKCNAEEHAYILNTQAMKMGQPQDDPAKIQERVLEKFIKYVQGLKNTPKGIVEQIDYQQKGYITTDDLLMAMKNDFGSNEIFIIMKYFDIKQLNKVKDDDFLFDLKECLNPNKTAQQLLALRENNTGLRILQDMRKFRQVLRQYKLDPMMIYYQCYPKDVQRKQITDLAIAFSKYMKGTQFDQIMNWMRLIDTSQDGAVDIEEFKMAILIEEDLATYQQLKVERQEQIEPTLIEVVIEKMKKKQVGLEEFFDWIDTDKSQIVTVLELRKGFLALNIDIGYVLKLLKLFDKDQKGQVDICEFYEAFGLEYKEETDRIIMKKAANKLNNLFIKNQTNFVAGMKKLLYTFNQSCPVITCEEFLLAMDTVKDKCNLMDGEIYKMMEFADTEKKNQIQLNSFCNYLYGLL
;
A
#
# COMPACT_ATOMS: atom_id res chain seq x y z
N MET A 1 42.74 22.88 -17.10
CA MET A 1 42.21 21.50 -17.18
C MET A 1 40.88 21.51 -16.48
N PRO A 2 39.74 21.35 -17.19
CA PRO A 2 38.43 21.15 -16.57
C PRO A 2 38.36 19.69 -16.09
N ALA A 3 38.00 19.42 -14.84
CA ALA A 3 36.68 19.52 -14.19
C ALA A 3 35.78 18.34 -14.58
N ASP A 4 35.50 17.55 -13.56
CA ASP A 4 34.79 16.27 -13.49
C ASP A 4 33.56 16.17 -14.39
N GLU A 5 33.53 15.08 -15.16
CA GLU A 5 32.41 14.64 -15.98
C GLU A 5 31.46 13.84 -15.07
N GLU A 6 30.48 14.52 -14.47
CA GLU A 6 29.38 13.89 -13.75
C GLU A 6 28.56 13.02 -14.71
N LEU A 7 28.53 11.72 -14.43
CA LEU A 7 27.67 10.73 -15.06
C LEU A 7 26.20 11.06 -14.71
N ARG A 8 25.54 11.84 -15.57
CA ARG A 8 24.08 12.06 -15.50
C ARG A 8 23.35 10.79 -15.92
N ILE A 9 22.64 10.17 -14.98
CA ILE A 9 21.58 9.20 -15.26
C ILE A 9 20.38 9.98 -15.84
N PRO A 10 19.79 9.63 -17.00
CA PRO A 10 18.66 10.37 -17.55
C PRO A 10 17.37 10.11 -16.77
N GLN A 11 16.62 11.19 -16.51
CA GLN A 11 15.23 11.19 -16.05
C GLN A 11 14.31 10.56 -17.12
N PHE A 12 13.93 9.30 -16.93
CA PHE A 12 13.09 8.56 -17.89
C PHE A 12 11.58 8.81 -17.71
N GLU A 13 11.11 9.26 -16.54
CA GLU A 13 9.69 9.55 -16.29
C GLU A 13 9.13 10.73 -17.10
N VAL A 14 9.99 11.66 -17.53
CA VAL A 14 9.59 12.81 -18.37
C VAL A 14 9.39 12.41 -19.84
N ILE A 15 9.97 11.28 -20.26
CA ILE A 15 9.88 10.79 -21.65
C ILE A 15 8.58 10.00 -21.88
N LEU A 16 8.02 9.37 -20.83
CA LEU A 16 6.81 8.55 -20.94
C LEU A 16 5.51 9.37 -21.13
N SER A 17 5.49 10.65 -20.72
CA SER A 17 4.27 11.47 -20.68
C SER A 17 4.13 12.49 -21.83
N SER A 18 5.17 12.69 -22.64
CA SER A 18 5.24 13.83 -23.56
C SER A 18 5.02 13.50 -25.04
N ASN A 19 4.86 12.22 -25.41
CA ASN A 19 4.75 11.81 -26.81
C ASN A 19 3.49 10.95 -27.07
N THR A 20 2.35 11.62 -27.27
CA THR A 20 1.04 10.99 -27.58
C THR A 20 1.12 10.01 -28.75
N SER A 21 2.05 10.21 -29.70
CA SER A 21 2.29 9.30 -30.81
C SER A 21 2.90 7.96 -30.38
N GLN A 22 3.75 7.93 -29.34
CA GLN A 22 4.33 6.67 -28.85
C GLN A 22 3.31 5.84 -28.07
N LEU A 23 2.48 6.48 -27.25
CA LEU A 23 1.35 5.83 -26.56
C LEU A 23 0.38 5.18 -27.55
N TYR A 24 0.03 5.89 -28.63
CA TYR A 24 -0.84 5.36 -29.69
C TYR A 24 -0.26 4.12 -30.39
N ILE A 25 1.05 4.13 -30.67
CA ILE A 25 1.74 2.99 -31.29
C ILE A 25 1.76 1.80 -30.33
N ARG A 26 2.02 2.01 -29.04
CA ARG A 26 2.02 0.96 -28.00
C ARG A 26 0.66 0.27 -27.89
N GLU A 27 -0.41 1.05 -27.81
CA GLU A 27 -1.77 0.53 -27.68
C GLU A 27 -2.20 -0.27 -28.92
N LYS A 28 -1.88 0.22 -30.12
CA LYS A 28 -2.20 -0.49 -31.37
C LYS A 28 -1.49 -1.84 -31.46
N VAL A 29 -0.21 -1.88 -31.09
CA VAL A 29 0.60 -3.10 -31.14
C VAL A 29 0.10 -4.14 -30.13
N LEU A 30 -0.22 -3.73 -28.90
CA LEU A 30 -0.75 -4.64 -27.88
C LEU A 30 -2.17 -5.13 -28.18
N LYS A 31 -3.01 -4.32 -28.82
CA LYS A 31 -4.32 -4.76 -29.33
C LYS A 31 -4.19 -5.85 -30.39
N GLU A 32 -3.22 -5.74 -31.30
CA GLU A 32 -2.97 -6.80 -32.29
C GLU A 32 -2.41 -8.05 -31.62
N LEU A 33 -1.50 -7.89 -30.65
CA LEU A 33 -0.99 -8.99 -29.82
C LEU A 33 -2.14 -9.75 -29.14
N GLN A 34 -3.04 -9.00 -28.48
CA GLN A 34 -4.20 -9.54 -27.78
C GLN A 34 -5.17 -10.26 -28.72
N LYS A 35 -5.43 -9.69 -29.90
CA LYS A 35 -6.26 -10.33 -30.93
C LYS A 35 -5.66 -11.67 -31.37
N CYS A 36 -4.35 -11.72 -31.64
CA CYS A 36 -3.69 -12.96 -32.03
C CYS A 36 -3.64 -14.00 -30.90
N CYS A 37 -3.51 -13.59 -29.63
CA CYS A 37 -3.66 -14.48 -28.48
C CYS A 37 -5.07 -15.08 -28.42
N ASN A 38 -6.11 -14.24 -28.57
CA ASN A 38 -7.52 -14.66 -28.54
C ASN A 38 -7.84 -15.65 -29.67
N GLU A 39 -7.31 -15.46 -30.87
CA GLU A 39 -7.45 -16.39 -32.01
C GLU A 39 -6.89 -17.80 -31.70
N ARG A 40 -5.94 -17.89 -30.76
CA ARG A 40 -5.31 -19.14 -30.33
C ARG A 40 -5.84 -19.65 -28.98
N GLY A 41 -6.89 -19.03 -28.43
CA GLY A 41 -7.48 -19.42 -27.15
C GLY A 41 -6.54 -19.19 -25.96
N MET A 42 -5.64 -18.21 -26.05
CA MET A 42 -4.71 -17.85 -24.99
C MET A 42 -4.95 -16.40 -24.56
N THR A 43 -4.64 -16.10 -23.30
CA THR A 43 -4.58 -14.72 -22.83
C THR A 43 -3.17 -14.15 -23.01
N VAL A 44 -3.02 -12.83 -22.94
CA VAL A 44 -1.71 -12.18 -23.12
C VAL A 44 -0.76 -12.53 -21.96
N GLU A 45 -1.29 -12.81 -20.77
CA GLU A 45 -0.54 -13.25 -19.59
C GLU A 45 0.08 -14.63 -19.79
N MET A 46 -0.61 -15.51 -20.53
CA MET A 46 -0.10 -16.85 -20.83
C MET A 46 1.16 -16.78 -21.72
N LEU A 47 1.36 -15.70 -22.47
CA LEU A 47 2.57 -15.53 -23.30
C LEU A 47 3.83 -15.59 -22.46
N PHE A 48 3.87 -14.87 -21.33
CA PHE A 48 5.06 -14.87 -20.46
C PHE A 48 5.31 -16.26 -19.88
N ARG A 49 4.26 -16.93 -19.40
CA ARG A 49 4.36 -18.30 -18.84
C ARG A 49 4.84 -19.32 -19.88
N CYS A 50 4.39 -19.18 -21.13
CA CYS A 50 4.80 -20.05 -22.22
C CYS A 50 6.21 -19.75 -22.72
N ALA A 51 6.64 -18.49 -22.66
CA ALA A 51 7.99 -18.08 -23.00
C ALA A 51 9.02 -18.51 -21.93
N ASP A 52 8.66 -18.40 -20.64
CA ASP A 52 9.53 -18.75 -19.49
C ASP A 52 9.56 -20.25 -19.25
N LYS A 53 10.14 -20.99 -20.21
CA LYS A 53 10.27 -22.44 -20.17
C LYS A 53 11.04 -22.96 -18.95
N ARG A 54 11.82 -22.10 -18.29
CA ARG A 54 12.65 -22.44 -17.13
C ARG A 54 12.01 -22.01 -15.80
N PHE A 55 10.84 -21.36 -15.83
CA PHE A 55 10.13 -20.84 -14.65
C PHE A 55 11.01 -19.95 -13.75
N THR A 56 11.86 -19.15 -14.37
CA THR A 56 12.79 -18.27 -13.64
C THR A 56 12.15 -16.96 -13.21
N GLY A 57 10.96 -16.64 -13.73
CA GLY A 57 10.31 -15.33 -13.57
C GLY A 57 10.99 -14.23 -14.41
N LYS A 58 11.85 -14.61 -15.35
CA LYS A 58 12.73 -13.71 -16.09
C LYS A 58 12.94 -14.22 -17.52
N LEU A 59 12.88 -13.32 -18.49
CA LEU A 59 13.13 -13.62 -19.90
C LEU A 59 14.17 -12.67 -20.45
N THR A 60 15.05 -13.11 -21.34
CA THR A 60 15.78 -12.17 -22.19
C THR A 60 14.85 -11.61 -23.28
N ILE A 61 15.13 -10.39 -23.76
CA ILE A 61 14.42 -9.82 -24.93
C ILE A 61 14.43 -10.80 -26.11
N GLN A 62 15.56 -11.47 -26.34
CA GLN A 62 15.73 -12.40 -27.46
C GLN A 62 14.87 -13.66 -27.27
N GLU A 63 14.85 -14.27 -26.08
CA GLU A 63 13.99 -15.43 -25.78
C GLU A 63 12.51 -15.08 -25.97
N PHE A 64 12.09 -13.92 -25.47
CA PHE A 64 10.69 -13.49 -25.61
C PHE A 64 10.34 -13.20 -27.07
N LYS A 65 11.23 -12.53 -27.81
CA LYS A 65 11.06 -12.26 -29.24
C LYS A 65 10.97 -13.54 -30.08
N GLU A 66 11.87 -14.51 -29.86
CA GLU A 66 11.84 -15.81 -30.54
C GLU A 66 10.56 -16.58 -30.24
N PHE A 67 10.10 -16.52 -28.98
CA PHE A 67 8.82 -17.08 -28.59
C PHE A 67 7.66 -16.40 -29.35
N LEU A 68 7.60 -15.08 -29.40
CA LEU A 68 6.54 -14.36 -30.11
C LEU A 68 6.59 -14.60 -31.63
N ASP A 69 7.79 -14.67 -32.22
CA ASP A 69 7.96 -14.93 -33.66
C ASP A 69 7.41 -16.32 -34.03
N SER A 70 7.78 -17.33 -33.24
CA SER A 70 7.23 -18.69 -33.36
C SER A 70 5.73 -18.73 -33.06
N PHE A 71 5.27 -17.98 -32.07
CA PHE A 71 3.86 -17.96 -31.66
C PHE A 71 2.97 -17.23 -32.66
N PHE A 72 3.46 -16.21 -33.37
CA PHE A 72 2.66 -15.51 -34.38
C PHE A 72 2.87 -16.07 -35.79
N ASP A 73 3.72 -17.08 -35.95
CA ASP A 73 3.96 -17.75 -37.23
C ASP A 73 4.31 -16.72 -38.34
N GLY A 74 5.18 -15.76 -37.99
CA GLY A 74 5.63 -14.69 -38.88
C GLY A 74 4.60 -13.61 -39.24
N ARG A 75 3.40 -13.60 -38.63
CA ARG A 75 2.36 -12.57 -38.91
C ARG A 75 2.75 -11.15 -38.47
N ILE A 76 3.67 -11.04 -37.53
CA ILE A 76 4.20 -9.76 -37.03
C ILE A 76 5.66 -9.68 -37.46
N ASP A 77 6.06 -8.58 -38.11
CA ASP A 77 7.44 -8.44 -38.55
C ASP A 77 8.42 -8.35 -37.37
N GLY A 78 9.66 -8.80 -37.59
CA GLY A 78 10.67 -8.88 -36.53
C GLY A 78 11.03 -7.54 -35.89
N ILE A 79 10.81 -6.40 -36.57
CA ILE A 79 11.04 -5.06 -35.99
C ILE A 79 9.92 -4.72 -35.03
N THR A 80 8.67 -5.01 -35.40
CA THR A 80 7.52 -4.86 -34.50
C THR A 80 7.64 -5.76 -33.29
N LEU A 81 8.06 -7.02 -33.45
CA LEU A 81 8.32 -7.92 -32.31
C LEU A 81 9.44 -7.42 -31.39
N GLN A 82 10.50 -6.84 -31.96
CA GLN A 82 11.56 -6.21 -31.16
C GLN A 82 11.00 -5.05 -30.33
N LYS A 83 10.14 -4.21 -30.91
CA LYS A 83 9.49 -3.10 -30.21
C LYS A 83 8.53 -3.60 -29.11
N VAL A 84 7.84 -4.71 -29.33
CA VAL A 84 7.01 -5.37 -28.31
C VAL A 84 7.88 -5.85 -27.16
N ALA A 85 8.96 -6.58 -27.43
CA ALA A 85 9.82 -7.11 -26.38
C ALA A 85 10.46 -5.98 -25.56
N LEU A 86 10.93 -4.91 -26.23
CA LEU A 86 11.45 -3.71 -25.56
C LEU A 86 10.38 -2.94 -24.78
N LEU A 87 9.11 -3.05 -25.14
CA LEU A 87 8.04 -2.41 -24.38
C LEU A 87 7.88 -3.05 -22.99
N PHE A 88 8.20 -4.34 -22.86
CA PHE A 88 8.10 -5.09 -21.61
C PHE A 88 9.35 -5.03 -20.74
N ASP A 89 10.47 -4.53 -21.27
CA ASP A 89 11.73 -4.26 -20.55
C ASP A 89 11.75 -2.78 -20.13
N ASP A 90 10.97 -2.45 -19.09
CA ASP A 90 10.72 -1.06 -18.64
C ASP A 90 12.00 -0.40 -18.12
N ASP A 91 12.88 -1.16 -17.48
CA ASP A 91 14.15 -0.68 -16.93
C ASP A 91 15.34 -0.76 -17.91
N CYS A 92 15.11 -1.25 -19.14
CA CYS A 92 16.12 -1.47 -20.18
C CYS A 92 17.29 -2.37 -19.71
N SER A 93 17.04 -3.32 -18.81
CA SER A 93 18.03 -4.25 -18.30
C SER A 93 18.45 -5.31 -19.33
N GLY A 94 17.74 -5.40 -20.45
CA GLY A 94 17.86 -6.48 -21.43
C GLY A 94 17.08 -7.73 -21.03
N PHE A 95 16.35 -7.66 -19.93
CA PHE A 95 15.52 -8.73 -19.40
C PHE A 95 14.11 -8.21 -19.13
N ILE A 96 13.13 -9.08 -19.34
CA ILE A 96 11.74 -8.84 -19.01
C ILE A 96 11.45 -9.65 -17.75
N MET A 97 11.35 -8.95 -16.63
CA MET A 97 10.90 -9.55 -15.39
C MET A 97 9.39 -9.76 -15.43
N ARG A 98 8.90 -10.76 -14.70
CA ARG A 98 7.46 -11.04 -14.58
C ARG A 98 6.69 -9.77 -14.20
N GLU A 99 7.17 -9.02 -13.20
CA GLU A 99 6.52 -7.83 -12.66
C GLU A 99 6.42 -6.71 -13.71
N GLU A 100 7.47 -6.51 -14.51
CA GLU A 100 7.48 -5.53 -15.61
C GLU A 100 6.49 -5.91 -16.70
N PHE A 101 6.45 -7.20 -17.05
CA PHE A 101 5.50 -7.73 -18.02
C PHE A 101 4.05 -7.41 -17.62
N TYR A 102 3.67 -7.73 -16.38
CA TYR A 102 2.32 -7.45 -15.87
C TYR A 102 2.02 -5.96 -15.73
N ARG A 103 3.01 -5.15 -15.34
CA ARG A 103 2.86 -3.70 -15.25
C ARG A 103 2.51 -3.07 -16.59
N VAL A 104 3.17 -3.49 -17.67
CA VAL A 104 2.89 -3.02 -19.03
C VAL A 104 1.51 -3.46 -19.51
N LEU A 105 1.11 -4.71 -19.22
CA LEU A 105 -0.24 -5.17 -19.54
C LEU A 105 -1.32 -4.36 -18.80
N MET A 106 -1.05 -3.98 -17.55
CA MET A 106 -1.93 -3.12 -16.76
C MET A 106 -2.04 -1.73 -17.38
N TYR A 107 -0.91 -1.08 -17.69
CA TYR A 107 -0.90 0.24 -18.33
C TYR A 107 -1.67 0.28 -19.66
N CYS A 108 -1.60 -0.81 -20.42
CA CYS A 108 -2.24 -0.88 -21.74
C CYS A 108 -3.65 -1.47 -21.71
N LYS A 109 -4.19 -1.77 -20.52
CA LYS A 109 -5.54 -2.34 -20.32
C LYS A 109 -5.73 -3.68 -21.07
N CYS A 110 -4.65 -4.43 -21.22
CA CYS A 110 -4.63 -5.74 -21.86
C CYS A 110 -4.50 -6.90 -20.85
N ASN A 111 -4.39 -6.60 -19.55
CA ASN A 111 -4.23 -7.59 -18.50
C ASN A 111 -5.54 -8.37 -18.27
N ALA A 112 -5.86 -9.42 -18.99
CA ALA A 112 -7.10 -10.17 -18.86
C ALA A 112 -7.26 -10.90 -17.52
N GLU A 113 -6.21 -11.20 -16.73
CA GLU A 113 -6.36 -11.89 -15.44
C GLU A 113 -6.66 -10.91 -14.29
N GLU A 114 -5.96 -9.78 -14.24
CA GLU A 114 -6.24 -8.71 -13.29
C GLU A 114 -7.41 -7.85 -13.76
N HIS A 115 -7.63 -7.71 -15.06
CA HIS A 115 -8.83 -7.12 -15.64
C HIS A 115 -9.97 -8.13 -15.70
N ALA A 116 -9.80 -9.45 -15.52
CA ALA A 116 -10.91 -10.35 -15.16
C ALA A 116 -11.12 -10.40 -13.66
N TYR A 117 -10.12 -10.10 -12.83
CA TYR A 117 -10.36 -9.78 -11.43
C TYR A 117 -11.14 -8.46 -11.33
N ILE A 118 -10.73 -7.40 -12.03
CA ILE A 118 -11.36 -6.07 -12.08
C ILE A 118 -12.66 -6.10 -12.91
N LEU A 119 -12.77 -6.85 -14.01
CA LEU A 119 -14.03 -7.06 -14.77
C LEU A 119 -14.91 -8.11 -14.12
N ASN A 120 -14.44 -9.08 -13.35
CA ASN A 120 -15.35 -9.79 -12.46
C ASN A 120 -15.84 -8.78 -11.42
N THR A 121 -14.96 -7.95 -10.85
CA THR A 121 -15.33 -6.87 -9.92
C THR A 121 -16.22 -5.77 -10.55
N GLN A 122 -16.19 -5.57 -11.89
CA GLN A 122 -16.93 -4.53 -12.62
C GLN A 122 -18.15 -5.08 -13.37
N ALA A 123 -18.12 -6.30 -13.91
CA ALA A 123 -19.29 -7.03 -14.40
C ALA A 123 -20.18 -7.50 -13.24
N MET A 124 -19.63 -7.68 -12.03
CA MET A 124 -20.38 -7.75 -10.77
C MET A 124 -21.09 -6.44 -10.40
N LYS A 125 -20.80 -5.30 -11.06
CA LYS A 125 -21.52 -4.03 -10.85
C LYS A 125 -22.79 -3.89 -11.71
N MET A 126 -23.06 -4.83 -12.62
CA MET A 126 -24.28 -4.81 -13.44
C MET A 126 -25.31 -5.83 -12.95
N GLY A 127 -25.99 -5.50 -11.84
CA GLY A 127 -27.36 -5.97 -11.62
C GLY A 127 -27.63 -7.06 -10.58
N GLN A 128 -26.69 -7.42 -9.72
CA GLN A 128 -27.01 -8.16 -8.48
C GLN A 128 -26.50 -7.44 -7.24
N PRO A 129 -27.24 -7.48 -6.11
CA PRO A 129 -26.78 -6.90 -4.85
C PRO A 129 -25.54 -7.69 -4.42
N GLN A 130 -24.36 -7.07 -4.49
CA GLN A 130 -23.10 -7.72 -4.15
C GLN A 130 -22.57 -7.22 -2.81
N ASP A 131 -21.98 -8.17 -2.10
CA ASP A 131 -21.40 -8.01 -0.79
C ASP A 131 -20.07 -7.23 -0.87
N ASP A 132 -19.93 -6.27 0.05
CA ASP A 132 -18.71 -5.52 0.38
C ASP A 132 -17.43 -6.39 0.27
N PRO A 133 -16.32 -5.90 -0.33
CA PRO A 133 -15.02 -6.60 -0.33
C PRO A 133 -14.63 -7.19 1.04
N ALA A 134 -14.97 -6.50 2.14
CA ALA A 134 -14.77 -7.01 3.49
C ALA A 134 -15.54 -8.31 3.75
N LYS A 135 -16.80 -8.40 3.30
CA LYS A 135 -17.62 -9.62 3.39
C LYS A 135 -17.14 -10.75 2.50
N ILE A 136 -16.49 -10.45 1.37
CA ILE A 136 -15.85 -11.47 0.54
C ILE A 136 -14.67 -12.08 1.30
N GLN A 137 -13.82 -11.23 1.89
CA GLN A 137 -12.71 -11.71 2.73
C GLN A 137 -13.23 -12.53 3.92
N GLU A 138 -14.27 -12.04 4.58
CA GLU A 138 -14.94 -12.74 5.68
C GLU A 138 -15.40 -14.14 5.26
N ARG A 139 -16.15 -14.25 4.16
CA ARG A 139 -16.67 -15.53 3.64
C ARG A 139 -15.56 -16.50 3.27
N VAL A 140 -14.48 -16.01 2.64
CA VAL A 140 -13.34 -16.85 2.29
C VAL A 140 -12.62 -17.34 3.54
N LEU A 141 -12.47 -16.47 4.54
CA LEU A 141 -11.86 -16.84 5.82
C LEU A 141 -12.75 -17.82 6.59
N GLU A 142 -14.06 -17.66 6.60
CA GLU A 142 -14.99 -18.64 7.18
C GLU A 142 -14.90 -20.00 6.50
N LYS A 143 -14.82 -20.01 5.17
CA LYS A 143 -14.65 -21.23 4.38
C LYS A 143 -13.32 -21.91 4.73
N PHE A 144 -12.25 -21.13 4.87
CA PHE A 144 -10.94 -21.60 5.30
C PHE A 144 -10.99 -22.19 6.72
N ILE A 145 -11.62 -21.50 7.68
CA ILE A 145 -11.77 -21.98 9.06
C ILE A 145 -12.51 -23.33 9.08
N LYS A 146 -13.61 -23.46 8.34
CA LYS A 146 -14.37 -24.71 8.22
C LYS A 146 -13.54 -25.84 7.61
N TYR A 147 -12.75 -25.53 6.58
CA TYR A 147 -11.83 -26.48 5.96
C TYR A 147 -10.80 -26.99 6.98
N VAL A 148 -10.11 -26.08 7.67
CA VAL A 148 -9.10 -26.39 8.69
C VAL A 148 -9.70 -27.20 9.85
N GLN A 149 -10.90 -26.83 10.34
CA GLN A 149 -11.62 -27.59 11.36
C GLN A 149 -11.99 -29.01 10.89
N GLY A 150 -12.28 -29.17 9.60
CA GLY A 150 -12.59 -30.45 8.97
C GLY A 150 -11.42 -31.43 8.92
N LEU A 151 -10.17 -30.94 8.94
CA LEU A 151 -8.96 -31.77 8.92
C LEU A 151 -8.77 -32.61 10.20
N LYS A 152 -9.56 -32.35 11.27
CA LYS A 152 -9.51 -33.06 12.57
C LYS A 152 -8.09 -33.25 13.12
N ASN A 153 -7.22 -32.29 12.86
CA ASN A 153 -5.82 -32.32 13.26
C ASN A 153 -5.54 -31.20 14.26
N THR A 154 -4.46 -31.34 15.02
CA THR A 154 -3.97 -30.24 15.86
C THR A 154 -3.49 -29.09 14.97
N PRO A 155 -3.51 -27.81 15.42
CA PRO A 155 -3.00 -26.70 14.62
C PRO A 155 -1.58 -26.95 14.07
N LYS A 156 -0.73 -27.59 14.87
CA LYS A 156 0.62 -28.00 14.44
C LYS A 156 0.59 -29.03 13.31
N GLY A 157 -0.24 -30.06 13.43
CA GLY A 157 -0.38 -31.07 12.38
C GLY A 157 -0.99 -30.53 11.09
N ILE A 158 -1.76 -29.44 11.14
CA ILE A 158 -2.24 -28.74 9.94
C ILE A 158 -1.10 -27.98 9.26
N VAL A 159 -0.26 -27.30 10.04
CA VAL A 159 0.96 -26.65 9.50
C VAL A 159 1.87 -27.68 8.84
N GLU A 160 2.11 -28.83 9.50
CA GLU A 160 2.89 -29.94 8.93
C GLU A 160 2.27 -30.56 7.67
N GLN A 161 0.93 -30.48 7.52
CA GLN A 161 0.25 -30.92 6.29
C GLN A 161 0.35 -29.90 5.15
N ILE A 162 0.33 -28.61 5.49
CA ILE A 162 0.47 -27.53 4.50
C ILE A 162 1.94 -27.43 4.05
N ASP A 163 2.89 -27.37 4.99
CA ASP A 163 4.34 -27.44 4.70
C ASP A 163 4.77 -28.87 4.37
N TYR A 164 4.28 -29.37 3.23
CA TYR A 164 4.54 -30.74 2.78
C TYR A 164 6.02 -31.05 2.55
N GLN A 165 6.85 -30.01 2.34
CA GLN A 165 8.29 -30.14 2.16
C GLN A 165 9.08 -30.02 3.47
N GLN A 166 8.42 -29.75 4.60
CA GLN A 166 9.01 -29.59 5.93
C GLN A 166 10.16 -28.58 5.94
N LYS A 167 9.95 -27.45 5.26
CA LYS A 167 10.92 -26.37 5.17
C LYS A 167 10.99 -25.52 6.44
N GLY A 168 9.98 -25.61 7.30
CA GLY A 168 9.79 -24.72 8.45
C GLY A 168 9.16 -23.38 8.06
N TYR A 169 8.60 -23.29 6.85
CA TYR A 169 7.85 -22.13 6.37
C TYR A 169 6.83 -22.54 5.31
N ILE A 170 5.69 -21.85 5.31
CA ILE A 170 4.60 -22.03 4.34
C ILE A 170 4.76 -21.01 3.21
N THR A 171 4.83 -21.51 1.98
CA THR A 171 4.86 -20.74 0.74
C THR A 171 3.49 -20.67 0.06
N THR A 172 3.42 -19.85 -0.98
CA THR A 172 2.28 -19.82 -1.92
C THR A 172 1.98 -21.20 -2.50
N ASP A 173 3.02 -21.94 -2.90
CA ASP A 173 2.88 -23.25 -3.53
C ASP A 173 2.35 -24.29 -2.53
N ASP A 174 2.78 -24.20 -1.27
CA ASP A 174 2.31 -25.08 -0.19
C ASP A 174 0.80 -24.93 0.02
N LEU A 175 0.29 -23.69 0.10
CA LEU A 175 -1.14 -23.43 0.19
C LEU A 175 -1.90 -23.86 -1.07
N LEU A 176 -1.36 -23.56 -2.25
CA LEU A 176 -1.96 -23.98 -3.52
C LEU A 176 -2.10 -25.51 -3.58
N MET A 177 -1.04 -26.25 -3.22
CA MET A 177 -1.08 -27.70 -3.22
C MET A 177 -2.05 -28.26 -2.19
N ALA A 178 -2.10 -27.68 -0.98
CA ALA A 178 -2.98 -28.13 0.09
C ALA A 178 -4.47 -27.87 -0.23
N MET A 179 -4.79 -26.76 -0.91
CA MET A 179 -6.16 -26.24 -1.00
C MET A 179 -6.77 -26.23 -2.41
N LYS A 180 -6.03 -26.66 -3.45
CA LYS A 180 -6.49 -26.58 -4.86
C LYS A 180 -7.84 -27.21 -5.17
N ASN A 181 -8.27 -28.21 -4.39
CA ASN A 181 -9.53 -28.92 -4.63
C ASN A 181 -10.73 -28.21 -3.99
N ASP A 182 -10.49 -27.40 -2.96
CA ASP A 182 -11.54 -26.81 -2.13
C ASP A 182 -11.65 -25.29 -2.33
N PHE A 183 -10.58 -24.64 -2.80
CA PHE A 183 -10.48 -23.19 -2.96
C PHE A 183 -10.07 -22.80 -4.38
N GLY A 184 -10.72 -21.77 -4.92
CA GLY A 184 -10.29 -21.12 -6.15
C GLY A 184 -9.04 -20.26 -5.93
N SER A 185 -8.29 -19.96 -6.99
CA SER A 185 -7.05 -19.17 -6.93
C SER A 185 -7.23 -17.81 -6.23
N ASN A 186 -8.37 -17.15 -6.43
CA ASN A 186 -8.69 -15.87 -5.77
C ASN A 186 -8.91 -16.03 -4.26
N GLU A 187 -9.53 -17.12 -3.82
CA GLU A 187 -9.75 -17.39 -2.41
C GLU A 187 -8.41 -17.71 -1.72
N ILE A 188 -7.56 -18.49 -2.37
CA ILE A 188 -6.20 -18.79 -1.88
C ILE A 188 -5.39 -17.49 -1.77
N PHE A 189 -5.50 -16.57 -2.72
CA PHE A 189 -4.83 -15.28 -2.65
C PHE A 189 -5.32 -14.40 -1.48
N ILE A 190 -6.60 -14.48 -1.12
CA ILE A 190 -7.15 -13.81 0.07
C ILE A 190 -6.60 -14.46 1.35
N ILE A 191 -6.57 -15.79 1.42
CA ILE A 191 -5.97 -16.53 2.54
C ILE A 191 -4.48 -16.17 2.68
N MET A 192 -3.73 -16.14 1.57
CA MET A 192 -2.33 -15.72 1.57
C MET A 192 -2.16 -14.28 2.06
N LYS A 193 -3.08 -13.38 1.69
CA LYS A 193 -3.09 -12.01 2.22
C LYS A 193 -3.37 -12.02 3.73
N TYR A 194 -4.25 -12.91 4.20
CA TYR A 194 -4.54 -13.14 5.62
C TYR A 194 -3.36 -13.72 6.42
N PHE A 195 -2.36 -14.32 5.78
CA PHE A 195 -1.19 -14.82 6.49
C PHE A 195 0.09 -14.04 6.21
N ASP A 196 0.04 -12.94 5.44
CA ASP A 196 1.20 -12.13 5.00
C ASP A 196 2.23 -12.89 4.17
N ILE A 197 1.79 -13.93 3.46
CA ILE A 197 2.68 -14.72 2.58
C ILE A 197 3.22 -13.88 1.41
N LYS A 198 2.57 -12.76 1.05
CA LYS A 198 2.92 -11.96 -0.12
C LYS A 198 4.22 -11.15 0.00
N GLN A 199 4.54 -10.59 1.17
CA GLN A 199 5.72 -9.72 1.29
C GLN A 199 7.05 -10.49 1.22
N LEU A 200 7.02 -11.79 1.52
CA LEU A 200 8.22 -12.63 1.59
C LEU A 200 8.14 -13.91 0.74
N ASN A 201 7.00 -14.17 0.07
CA ASN A 201 6.64 -15.46 -0.53
C ASN A 201 6.73 -16.67 0.44
N LYS A 202 6.86 -16.41 1.75
CA LYS A 202 6.97 -17.41 2.80
C LYS A 202 6.55 -16.83 4.15
N VAL A 203 5.97 -17.64 5.02
CA VAL A 203 5.69 -17.34 6.43
C VAL A 203 6.21 -18.47 7.29
N LYS A 204 6.92 -18.16 8.38
CA LYS A 204 7.45 -19.21 9.28
C LYS A 204 6.31 -20.00 9.90
N ASP A 205 6.54 -21.29 10.14
CA ASP A 205 5.53 -22.17 10.73
C ASP A 205 4.95 -21.63 12.04
N ASP A 206 5.78 -21.08 12.92
CA ASP A 206 5.33 -20.51 14.19
C ASP A 206 4.41 -19.30 14.01
N ASP A 207 4.71 -18.47 13.01
CA ASP A 207 3.93 -17.28 12.67
C ASP A 207 2.57 -17.67 12.07
N PHE A 208 2.58 -18.62 11.13
CA PHE A 208 1.34 -19.17 10.56
C PHE A 208 0.52 -19.91 11.61
N LEU A 209 1.17 -20.69 12.48
CA LEU A 209 0.55 -21.45 13.56
C LEU A 209 -0.14 -20.52 14.57
N PHE A 210 0.46 -19.37 14.87
CA PHE A 210 -0.14 -18.37 15.75
C PHE A 210 -1.46 -17.85 15.13
N ASP A 211 -1.41 -17.39 13.89
CA ASP A 211 -2.57 -16.87 13.18
C ASP A 211 -3.64 -17.96 12.96
N LEU A 212 -3.22 -19.21 12.73
CA LEU A 212 -4.10 -20.37 12.59
C LEU A 212 -4.81 -20.73 13.89
N LYS A 213 -4.13 -20.64 15.05
CA LYS A 213 -4.76 -20.86 16.35
C LYS A 213 -5.86 -19.84 16.62
N GLU A 214 -5.66 -18.60 16.21
CA GLU A 214 -6.68 -17.56 16.29
C GLU A 214 -7.87 -17.90 15.38
N CYS A 215 -7.62 -18.33 14.14
CA CYS A 215 -8.66 -18.82 13.23
C CYS A 215 -9.47 -20.00 13.79
N LEU A 216 -8.85 -20.86 14.59
CA LEU A 216 -9.49 -22.02 15.20
C LEU A 216 -10.20 -21.72 16.52
N ASN A 217 -10.16 -20.48 17.01
CA ASN A 217 -10.86 -20.10 18.22
C ASN A 217 -12.37 -20.01 17.96
N PRO A 218 -13.21 -20.87 18.59
CA PRO A 218 -14.66 -20.89 18.32
C PRO A 218 -15.38 -19.61 18.77
N ASN A 219 -14.74 -18.78 19.59
CA ASN A 219 -15.31 -17.53 20.08
C ASN A 219 -15.01 -16.33 19.16
N LYS A 220 -14.30 -16.54 18.05
CA LYS A 220 -13.94 -15.46 17.11
C LYS A 220 -14.63 -15.65 15.76
N THR A 221 -15.32 -14.62 15.30
CA THR A 221 -15.87 -14.57 13.94
C THR A 221 -14.77 -14.21 12.94
N ALA A 222 -14.98 -14.50 11.66
CA ALA A 222 -14.07 -14.07 10.61
C ALA A 222 -13.89 -12.54 10.57
N GLN A 223 -14.97 -11.77 10.79
CA GLN A 223 -14.89 -10.32 10.95
C GLN A 223 -13.98 -9.90 12.12
N GLN A 224 -14.11 -10.57 13.28
CA GLN A 224 -13.26 -10.28 14.44
C GLN A 224 -11.80 -10.66 14.19
N LEU A 225 -11.54 -11.71 13.41
CA LEU A 225 -10.18 -12.11 13.04
C LEU A 225 -9.53 -11.13 12.08
N LEU A 226 -10.27 -10.61 11.10
CA LEU A 226 -9.81 -9.55 10.20
C LEU A 226 -9.48 -8.27 10.99
N ALA A 227 -10.39 -7.82 11.86
CA ALA A 227 -10.16 -6.66 12.72
C ALA A 227 -8.98 -6.89 13.69
N LEU A 228 -8.92 -8.07 14.33
CA LEU A 228 -7.78 -8.42 15.19
C LEU A 228 -6.48 -8.41 14.44
N ARG A 229 -6.46 -8.81 13.18
CA ARG A 229 -5.26 -8.84 12.38
C ARG A 229 -4.77 -7.44 12.05
N GLU A 230 -5.65 -6.57 11.60
CA GLU A 230 -5.36 -5.15 11.38
C GLU A 230 -4.80 -4.52 12.67
N ASN A 231 -5.45 -4.78 13.81
CA ASN A 231 -5.06 -4.24 15.12
C ASN A 231 -3.80 -4.91 15.69
N ASN A 232 -3.54 -6.17 15.34
CA ASN A 232 -2.37 -6.92 15.81
C ASN A 232 -1.11 -6.58 15.02
N THR A 233 -1.21 -5.93 13.85
CA THR A 233 -0.02 -5.50 13.09
C THR A 233 0.88 -4.64 13.98
N GLY A 234 0.31 -3.63 14.65
CA GLY A 234 1.05 -2.81 15.62
C GLY A 234 1.58 -3.62 16.81
N LEU A 235 0.78 -4.56 17.33
CA LEU A 235 1.21 -5.42 18.45
C LEU A 235 2.37 -6.36 18.08
N ARG A 236 2.36 -6.89 16.86
CA ARG A 236 3.37 -7.80 16.31
C ARG A 236 4.68 -7.06 16.09
N ILE A 237 4.62 -5.84 15.53
CA ILE A 237 5.76 -4.91 15.43
C ILE A 237 6.37 -4.69 16.82
N LEU A 238 5.54 -4.38 17.82
CA LEU A 238 6.00 -4.16 19.19
C LEU A 238 6.64 -5.42 19.83
N GLN A 239 6.06 -6.61 19.58
CA GLN A 239 6.63 -7.88 20.06
C GLN A 239 7.97 -8.18 19.40
N ASP A 240 8.11 -7.95 18.10
CA ASP A 240 9.36 -8.19 17.39
C ASP A 240 10.44 -7.18 17.78
N MET A 241 10.09 -5.92 18.01
CA MET A 241 11.01 -4.93 18.60
C MET A 241 11.42 -5.31 20.03
N ARG A 242 10.54 -5.95 20.81
CA ARG A 242 10.90 -6.50 22.12
C ARG A 242 11.91 -7.65 21.99
N LYS A 243 11.71 -8.58 21.04
CA LYS A 243 12.67 -9.66 20.77
C LYS A 243 14.03 -9.09 20.34
N PHE A 244 14.03 -8.12 19.42
CA PHE A 244 15.25 -7.44 18.98
C PHE A 244 16.05 -6.86 20.16
N ARG A 245 15.37 -6.13 21.06
CA ARG A 245 15.99 -5.59 22.28
C ARG A 245 16.48 -6.66 23.25
N GLN A 246 15.73 -7.74 23.42
CA GLN A 246 16.16 -8.85 24.28
C GLN A 246 17.46 -9.46 23.74
N VAL A 247 17.58 -9.61 22.43
CA VAL A 247 18.81 -10.05 21.77
C VAL A 247 19.93 -9.04 21.98
N LEU A 248 19.70 -7.73 21.79
CA LEU A 248 20.69 -6.69 22.09
C LEU A 248 21.22 -6.79 23.54
N ARG A 249 20.32 -6.93 24.51
CA ARG A 249 20.66 -7.08 25.94
C ARG A 249 21.44 -8.37 26.21
N GLN A 250 21.03 -9.49 25.61
CA GLN A 250 21.70 -10.79 25.75
C GLN A 250 23.17 -10.70 25.32
N TYR A 251 23.44 -9.99 24.21
CA TYR A 251 24.81 -9.78 23.71
C TYR A 251 25.51 -8.56 24.30
N LYS A 252 24.88 -7.83 25.24
CA LYS A 252 25.38 -6.57 25.84
C LYS A 252 25.80 -5.55 24.78
N LEU A 253 25.02 -5.45 23.71
CA LEU A 253 25.28 -4.56 22.60
C LEU A 253 24.63 -3.21 22.85
N ASP A 254 25.39 -2.14 22.65
CA ASP A 254 24.84 -0.80 22.48
C ASP A 254 24.38 -0.66 21.03
N PRO A 255 23.07 -0.59 20.77
CA PRO A 255 22.56 -0.50 19.41
C PRO A 255 22.97 0.80 18.71
N MET A 256 23.12 1.91 19.44
CA MET A 256 23.57 3.17 18.84
C MET A 256 25.01 3.07 18.37
N MET A 257 25.86 2.39 19.13
CA MET A 257 27.23 2.11 18.73
C MET A 257 27.29 1.31 17.42
N ILE A 258 26.45 0.29 17.26
CA ILE A 258 26.37 -0.50 16.02
C ILE A 258 25.88 0.36 14.85
N TYR A 259 24.84 1.18 15.07
CA TYR A 259 24.31 2.10 14.05
C TYR A 259 25.39 3.06 13.53
N TYR A 260 26.18 3.66 14.44
CA TYR A 260 27.27 4.58 14.06
C TYR A 260 28.48 3.88 13.42
N GLN A 261 28.64 2.57 13.62
CA GLN A 261 29.70 1.79 12.98
C GLN A 261 29.34 1.32 11.56
N CYS A 262 28.07 1.36 11.18
CA CYS A 262 27.63 1.12 9.80
C CYS A 262 28.04 2.28 8.89
N TYR A 263 29.13 2.12 8.13
CA TYR A 263 29.50 3.02 7.03
C TYR A 263 29.82 4.48 7.46
N PRO A 264 30.42 5.35 6.62
CA PRO A 264 31.16 6.50 7.10
C PRO A 264 30.29 7.45 7.93
N LYS A 265 30.94 8.13 8.87
CA LYS A 265 30.34 8.94 9.94
C LYS A 265 29.44 10.07 9.44
N ASP A 266 29.49 10.38 8.14
CA ASP A 266 28.86 11.54 7.54
C ASP A 266 27.48 11.26 6.92
N VAL A 267 27.04 9.99 6.86
CA VAL A 267 25.73 9.65 6.30
C VAL A 267 24.71 9.48 7.43
N GLN A 268 23.71 10.37 7.47
CA GLN A 268 22.62 10.39 8.46
C GLN A 268 21.60 9.25 8.29
N ARG A 269 21.62 8.57 7.14
CA ARG A 269 20.70 7.49 6.79
C ARG A 269 21.50 6.24 6.40
N LYS A 270 21.05 5.08 6.85
CA LYS A 270 21.77 3.82 6.64
C LYS A 270 20.87 2.83 5.92
N GLN A 271 21.36 2.26 4.82
CA GLN A 271 20.62 1.22 4.10
C GLN A 271 20.30 0.07 5.06
N ILE A 272 19.07 -0.44 5.00
CA ILE A 272 18.60 -1.52 5.89
C ILE A 272 19.49 -2.76 5.79
N THR A 273 20.04 -3.04 4.60
CA THR A 273 20.94 -4.16 4.33
C THR A 273 22.27 -4.00 5.07
N ASP A 274 22.86 -2.81 5.05
CA ASP A 274 24.13 -2.52 5.71
C ASP A 274 23.99 -2.57 7.24
N LEU A 275 22.88 -2.05 7.77
CA LEU A 275 22.55 -2.19 9.19
C LEU A 275 22.39 -3.66 9.56
N ALA A 276 21.62 -4.43 8.79
CA ALA A 276 21.43 -5.85 9.05
C ALA A 276 22.76 -6.62 9.02
N ILE A 277 23.65 -6.31 8.07
CA ILE A 277 25.00 -6.88 8.00
C ILE A 277 25.80 -6.55 9.26
N ALA A 278 25.79 -5.31 9.73
CA ALA A 278 26.54 -4.96 10.93
C ALA A 278 25.98 -5.64 12.19
N PHE A 279 24.65 -5.65 12.37
CA PHE A 279 24.02 -6.38 13.48
C PHE A 279 24.36 -7.86 13.44
N SER A 280 24.41 -8.47 12.26
CA SER A 280 24.76 -9.89 12.10
C SER A 280 26.19 -10.24 12.55
N LYS A 281 27.13 -9.28 12.51
CA LYS A 281 28.50 -9.48 13.01
C LYS A 281 28.54 -9.64 14.54
N TYR A 282 27.62 -9.00 15.24
CA TYR A 282 27.57 -8.94 16.70
C TYR A 282 26.58 -9.95 17.30
N MET A 283 25.47 -10.23 16.62
CA MET A 283 24.39 -11.12 17.09
C MET A 283 24.62 -12.57 16.64
N LYS A 284 25.72 -13.18 17.09
CA LYS A 284 26.14 -14.54 16.70
C LYS A 284 25.16 -15.62 17.21
N GLY A 285 24.13 -15.91 16.42
CA GLY A 285 23.07 -16.86 16.77
C GLY A 285 21.69 -16.42 16.30
N THR A 286 21.56 -15.18 15.84
CA THR A 286 20.34 -14.67 15.21
C THR A 286 20.46 -14.81 13.69
N GLN A 287 19.42 -15.37 13.04
CA GLN A 287 19.40 -15.52 11.59
C GLN A 287 19.35 -14.14 10.90
N PHE A 288 20.05 -14.01 9.77
CA PHE A 288 20.10 -12.75 9.01
C PHE A 288 18.70 -12.27 8.59
N ASP A 289 17.84 -13.18 8.11
CA ASP A 289 16.43 -12.88 7.76
C ASP A 289 15.67 -12.23 8.91
N GLN A 290 15.93 -12.66 10.15
CA GLN A 290 15.27 -12.09 11.34
C GLN A 290 15.77 -10.67 11.63
N ILE A 291 17.08 -10.44 11.50
CA ILE A 291 17.67 -9.11 11.66
C ILE A 291 17.15 -8.16 10.57
N MET A 292 17.08 -8.64 9.33
CA MET A 292 16.55 -7.89 8.19
C MET A 292 15.09 -7.50 8.40
N ASN A 293 14.26 -8.43 8.92
CA ASN A 293 12.89 -8.12 9.28
C ASN A 293 12.81 -7.02 10.35
N TRP A 294 13.67 -7.05 11.38
CA TRP A 294 13.72 -5.96 12.34
C TRP A 294 14.12 -4.64 11.69
N MET A 295 15.11 -4.62 10.78
CA MET A 295 15.50 -3.37 10.11
C MET A 295 14.35 -2.79 9.27
N ARG A 296 13.56 -3.64 8.60
CA ARG A 296 12.35 -3.21 7.87
C ARG A 296 11.27 -2.64 8.79
N LEU A 297 11.14 -3.18 10.00
CA LEU A 297 10.20 -2.63 11.00
C LEU A 297 10.65 -1.28 11.55
N ILE A 298 11.96 -1.01 11.53
CA ILE A 298 12.53 0.27 11.96
C ILE A 298 12.47 1.30 10.84
N ASP A 299 12.55 0.89 9.57
CA ASP A 299 12.39 1.73 8.38
C ASP A 299 10.93 2.16 8.20
N THR A 300 10.51 3.16 8.97
CA THR A 300 9.13 3.65 9.01
C THR A 300 8.72 4.34 7.72
N SER A 301 9.67 5.03 7.08
CA SER A 301 9.48 5.71 5.81
C SER A 301 9.41 4.77 4.60
N GLN A 302 9.76 3.49 4.79
CA GLN A 302 9.75 2.43 3.77
C GLN A 302 10.62 2.75 2.54
N ASP A 303 11.64 3.59 2.68
CA ASP A 303 12.47 3.98 1.55
C ASP A 303 13.77 3.17 1.43
N GLY A 304 13.89 2.11 2.24
CA GLY A 304 15.03 1.21 2.26
C GLY A 304 16.20 1.73 3.11
N ALA A 305 16.07 2.89 3.75
CA ALA A 305 17.11 3.49 4.57
C ALA A 305 16.59 3.98 5.93
N VAL A 306 17.19 3.45 7.00
CA VAL A 306 16.86 3.84 8.36
C VAL A 306 17.65 5.08 8.76
N ASP A 307 16.97 6.17 9.04
CA ASP A 307 17.57 7.35 9.67
C ASP A 307 17.78 7.17 11.18
N ILE A 308 18.56 8.06 11.78
CA ILE A 308 18.92 7.95 13.19
C ILE A 308 17.72 8.11 14.12
N GLU A 309 16.72 8.91 13.73
CA GLU A 309 15.53 9.15 14.54
C GLU A 309 14.61 7.95 14.49
N GLU A 310 14.37 7.36 13.31
CA GLU A 310 13.68 6.08 13.14
C GLU A 310 14.30 4.99 14.04
N PHE A 311 15.63 4.89 14.00
CA PHE A 311 16.38 3.92 14.79
C PHE A 311 16.23 4.13 16.31
N LYS A 312 16.42 5.38 16.78
CA LYS A 312 16.21 5.74 18.19
C LYS A 312 14.78 5.44 18.63
N MET A 313 13.80 5.80 17.80
CA MET A 313 12.38 5.64 18.11
C MET A 313 12.01 4.19 18.34
N ALA A 314 12.50 3.28 17.48
CA ALA A 314 12.28 1.85 17.62
C ALA A 314 12.90 1.26 18.90
N ILE A 315 14.10 1.72 19.28
CA ILE A 315 14.80 1.23 20.47
C ILE A 315 14.17 1.75 21.76
N LEU A 316 13.74 3.02 21.77
CA LEU A 316 13.23 3.71 22.96
C LEU A 316 11.81 3.28 23.41
N ILE A 317 11.13 2.33 22.75
CA ILE A 317 9.76 1.86 23.11
C ILE A 317 9.72 1.04 24.45
N GLU A 318 10.72 1.13 25.31
CA GLU A 318 10.82 0.26 26.50
C GLU A 318 9.80 0.57 27.60
N GLU A 319 9.48 1.84 27.83
CA GLU A 319 8.57 2.24 28.92
C GLU A 319 7.08 2.03 28.57
N ASP A 320 6.79 1.83 27.29
CA ASP A 320 5.45 1.89 26.74
C ASP A 320 4.72 0.54 26.73
N LEU A 321 5.43 -0.60 26.68
CA LEU A 321 4.77 -1.91 26.50
C LEU A 321 4.16 -2.48 27.79
N ALA A 322 4.87 -2.34 28.93
CA ALA A 322 4.33 -2.72 30.23
C ALA A 322 3.11 -1.84 30.57
N THR A 323 3.21 -0.55 30.26
CA THR A 323 2.14 0.44 30.33
C THR A 323 0.99 0.08 29.38
N TYR A 324 1.24 -0.31 28.13
CA TYR A 324 0.19 -0.71 27.17
C TYR A 324 -0.57 -1.97 27.62
N GLN A 325 0.14 -2.96 28.17
CA GLN A 325 -0.47 -4.21 28.68
C GLN A 325 -1.28 -3.97 29.96
N GLN A 326 -0.81 -3.12 30.88
CA GLN A 326 -1.56 -2.69 32.06
C GLN A 326 -2.80 -1.85 31.67
N LEU A 327 -2.65 -0.92 30.73
CA LEU A 327 -3.73 -0.09 30.20
C LEU A 327 -4.75 -0.86 29.33
N LYS A 328 -4.53 -2.15 29.02
CA LYS A 328 -5.52 -3.01 28.35
C LYS A 328 -6.50 -3.63 29.35
N VAL A 329 -6.09 -3.75 30.61
CA VAL A 329 -6.87 -4.33 31.72
C VAL A 329 -7.71 -3.25 32.42
N GLU A 330 -7.24 -2.01 32.46
CA GLU A 330 -7.93 -0.88 33.08
C GLU A 330 -8.75 -0.09 32.05
N ARG A 331 -9.86 -0.66 31.59
CA ARG A 331 -10.90 0.14 30.93
C ARG A 331 -11.91 0.58 31.99
N GLN A 332 -11.51 1.49 32.89
CA GLN A 332 -12.39 2.30 33.75
C GLN A 332 -11.64 3.32 34.62
N GLU A 333 -10.74 4.12 34.04
CA GLU A 333 -10.41 5.42 34.65
C GLU A 333 -10.53 6.48 33.57
N GLN A 334 -11.17 7.60 33.91
CA GLN A 334 -11.37 8.75 33.05
C GLN A 334 -10.00 9.20 32.53
N ILE A 335 -9.67 8.85 31.28
CA ILE A 335 -8.49 9.39 30.61
C ILE A 335 -8.80 10.87 30.42
N GLU A 336 -8.11 11.69 31.21
CA GLU A 336 -8.48 13.08 31.43
C GLU A 336 -8.50 13.89 30.11
N PRO A 337 -9.56 14.68 29.87
CA PRO A 337 -9.60 15.74 28.84
C PRO A 337 -8.34 16.64 28.82
N THR A 338 -7.56 16.65 29.91
CA THR A 338 -6.33 17.39 30.10
C THR A 338 -5.23 17.07 29.08
N LEU A 339 -5.16 15.85 28.51
CA LEU A 339 -4.10 15.53 27.53
C LEU A 339 -4.28 16.22 26.18
N ILE A 340 -5.52 16.24 25.68
CA ILE A 340 -5.85 16.95 24.44
C ILE A 340 -5.64 18.45 24.65
N GLU A 341 -6.03 18.98 25.82
CA GLU A 341 -5.77 20.38 26.20
C GLU A 341 -4.27 20.70 26.23
N VAL A 342 -3.43 19.80 26.76
CA VAL A 342 -1.96 19.96 26.73
C VAL A 342 -1.44 20.01 25.29
N VAL A 343 -1.92 19.12 24.41
CA VAL A 343 -1.54 19.14 22.99
C VAL A 343 -1.93 20.47 22.35
N ILE A 344 -3.19 20.91 22.53
CA ILE A 344 -3.71 22.19 22.02
C ILE A 344 -2.86 23.37 22.52
N GLU A 345 -2.53 23.42 23.82
CA GLU A 345 -1.69 24.45 24.41
C GLU A 345 -0.27 24.47 23.80
N LYS A 346 0.31 23.30 23.54
CA LYS A 346 1.64 23.20 22.91
C LYS A 346 1.62 23.64 21.44
N MET A 347 0.57 23.27 20.71
CA MET A 347 0.35 23.71 19.32
C MET A 347 0.17 25.23 19.24
N LYS A 348 -0.66 25.81 20.12
CA LYS A 348 -0.82 27.28 20.25
C LYS A 348 0.50 27.98 20.54
N LYS A 349 1.31 27.46 21.45
CA LYS A 349 2.65 28.01 21.77
C LYS A 349 3.60 27.97 20.57
N LYS A 350 3.49 26.95 19.72
CA LYS A 350 4.24 26.85 18.47
C LYS A 350 3.60 27.60 17.30
N GLN A 351 2.43 28.19 17.48
CA GLN A 351 1.63 28.84 16.43
C GLN A 351 1.30 27.90 15.25
N VAL A 352 1.13 26.61 15.54
CA VAL A 352 0.77 25.59 14.53
C VAL A 352 -0.71 25.28 14.66
N GLY A 353 -1.45 25.38 13.55
CA GLY A 353 -2.86 25.00 13.48
C GLY A 353 -3.07 23.49 13.56
N LEU A 354 -4.31 23.04 13.79
CA LEU A 354 -4.62 21.59 13.83
C LEU A 354 -4.31 20.89 12.51
N GLU A 355 -4.72 21.51 11.41
CA GLU A 355 -4.50 21.04 10.05
C GLU A 355 -3.01 20.98 9.69
N GLU A 356 -2.27 22.04 10.02
CA GLU A 356 -0.83 22.11 9.77
C GLU A 356 -0.06 21.09 10.62
N PHE A 357 -0.50 20.85 11.86
CA PHE A 357 0.10 19.83 12.70
C PHE A 357 -0.17 18.43 12.15
N PHE A 358 -1.38 18.14 11.68
CA PHE A 358 -1.68 16.85 11.04
C PHE A 358 -0.83 16.65 9.79
N ASP A 359 -0.76 17.63 8.89
CA ASP A 359 0.07 17.57 7.68
C ASP A 359 1.57 17.46 7.99
N TRP A 360 2.00 17.94 9.17
CA TRP A 360 3.39 17.84 9.61
C TRP A 360 3.74 16.45 10.15
N ILE A 361 2.80 15.78 10.83
CA ILE A 361 3.02 14.45 11.39
C ILE A 361 2.81 13.36 10.33
N ASP A 362 1.87 13.56 9.40
CA ASP A 362 1.62 12.70 8.23
C ASP A 362 2.74 12.88 7.19
N THR A 363 3.89 12.26 7.47
CA THR A 363 5.14 12.53 6.73
C THR A 363 5.12 11.98 5.31
N ASP A 364 4.43 10.86 5.10
CA ASP A 364 4.22 10.24 3.79
C ASP A 364 3.00 10.80 3.04
N LYS A 365 2.22 11.68 3.70
CA LYS A 365 1.00 12.32 3.18
C LYS A 365 -0.10 11.31 2.85
N SER A 366 -0.15 10.20 3.59
CA SER A 366 -1.14 9.15 3.40
C SER A 366 -2.52 9.49 3.95
N GLN A 367 -2.66 10.60 4.70
CA GLN A 367 -3.82 10.95 5.53
C GLN A 367 -4.08 9.97 6.68
N ILE A 368 -3.09 9.14 6.97
CA ILE A 368 -3.14 8.13 8.01
C ILE A 368 -1.88 8.25 8.84
N VAL A 369 -2.03 8.68 10.08
CA VAL A 369 -0.89 8.89 10.97
C VAL A 369 -0.61 7.60 11.73
N THR A 370 0.56 7.03 11.49
CA THR A 370 1.04 5.86 12.22
C THR A 370 1.45 6.22 13.66
N VAL A 371 1.57 5.23 14.55
CA VAL A 371 2.07 5.44 15.93
C VAL A 371 3.45 6.14 15.94
N LEU A 372 4.30 5.84 14.97
CA LEU A 372 5.66 6.36 14.88
C LEU A 372 5.66 7.82 14.43
N GLU A 373 4.82 8.17 13.47
CA GLU A 373 4.57 9.55 13.05
C GLU A 373 3.95 10.39 14.15
N LEU A 374 2.92 9.86 14.82
CA LEU A 374 2.29 10.52 15.95
C LEU A 374 3.29 10.81 17.07
N ARG A 375 4.16 9.84 17.35
CA ARG A 375 5.26 9.99 18.32
C ARG A 375 6.24 11.08 17.91
N LYS A 376 6.64 11.12 16.64
CA LYS A 376 7.57 12.13 16.09
C LYS A 376 6.97 13.53 16.23
N GLY A 377 5.69 13.69 15.88
CA GLY A 377 4.95 14.93 16.06
C GLY A 377 4.89 15.43 17.49
N PHE A 378 4.50 14.55 18.42
CA PHE A 378 4.40 14.89 19.83
C PHE A 378 5.74 15.18 20.48
N LEU A 379 6.78 14.41 20.14
CA LEU A 379 8.14 14.70 20.58
C LEU A 379 8.55 16.11 20.16
N ALA A 380 8.25 16.47 18.91
CA ALA A 380 8.58 17.77 18.40
C ALA A 380 7.73 18.90 19.05
N LEU A 381 6.54 18.61 19.60
CA LEU A 381 5.80 19.53 20.49
C LEU A 381 6.32 19.55 21.95
N ASN A 382 7.41 18.84 22.27
CA ASN A 382 7.87 18.61 23.64
C ASN A 382 6.76 18.03 24.53
N ILE A 383 6.04 17.04 23.99
CA ILE A 383 5.09 16.21 24.72
C ILE A 383 5.79 14.90 25.02
N ASP A 384 5.64 14.44 26.27
CA ASP A 384 6.30 13.23 26.73
C ASP A 384 5.81 12.01 25.94
N ILE A 385 6.74 11.13 25.59
CA ILE A 385 6.50 9.96 24.75
C ILE A 385 5.53 8.99 25.44
N GLY A 386 5.54 8.90 26.77
CA GLY A 386 4.61 8.06 27.53
C GLY A 386 3.14 8.47 27.38
N TYR A 387 2.85 9.67 26.86
CA TYR A 387 1.50 10.10 26.50
C TYR A 387 1.08 9.66 25.10
N VAL A 388 2.02 9.29 24.22
CA VAL A 388 1.72 8.95 22.82
C VAL A 388 0.76 7.79 22.73
N LEU A 389 0.97 6.72 23.50
CA LEU A 389 0.05 5.58 23.51
C LEU A 389 -1.33 5.91 24.10
N LYS A 390 -1.38 6.85 25.05
CA LYS A 390 -2.66 7.32 25.62
C LYS A 390 -3.42 8.17 24.60
N LEU A 391 -2.71 9.07 23.90
CA LEU A 391 -3.25 9.89 22.83
C LEU A 391 -3.66 9.06 21.61
N LEU A 392 -2.88 8.04 21.25
CA LEU A 392 -3.25 7.08 20.22
C LEU A 392 -4.58 6.43 20.54
N LYS A 393 -4.79 5.93 21.76
CA LYS A 393 -6.10 5.37 22.18
C LYS A 393 -7.26 6.37 22.15
N LEU A 394 -6.97 7.66 22.31
CA LEU A 394 -8.00 8.71 22.21
C LEU A 394 -8.34 9.02 20.76
N PHE A 395 -7.36 8.91 19.87
CA PHE A 395 -7.48 9.28 18.47
C PHE A 395 -8.02 8.11 17.66
N ASP A 396 -7.36 6.95 17.74
CA ASP A 396 -7.67 5.68 17.06
C ASP A 396 -8.92 5.03 17.67
N LYS A 397 -10.09 5.43 17.18
CA LYS A 397 -11.40 4.98 17.70
C LYS A 397 -11.71 3.56 17.21
N ASP A 398 -11.30 3.24 15.99
CA ASP A 398 -11.52 1.92 15.40
C ASP A 398 -10.45 0.87 15.77
N GLN A 399 -9.39 1.31 16.46
CA GLN A 399 -8.30 0.51 17.03
C GLN A 399 -7.37 -0.13 15.99
N LYS A 400 -7.31 0.40 14.77
CA LYS A 400 -6.44 -0.10 13.69
C LYS A 400 -4.94 0.09 13.96
N GLY A 401 -4.57 0.81 15.00
CA GLY A 401 -3.19 1.16 15.31
C GLY A 401 -2.64 2.29 14.45
N GLN A 402 -3.52 2.98 13.74
CA GLN A 402 -3.25 4.15 12.91
C GLN A 402 -4.39 5.15 13.13
N VAL A 403 -4.15 6.43 12.90
CA VAL A 403 -5.14 7.49 13.11
C VAL A 403 -5.40 8.18 11.78
N ASP A 404 -6.60 8.05 11.23
CA ASP A 404 -6.94 8.81 10.04
C ASP A 404 -7.21 10.30 10.36
N ILE A 405 -7.18 11.17 9.35
CA ILE A 405 -7.45 12.62 9.53
C ILE A 405 -8.78 12.87 10.23
N CYS A 406 -9.73 12.00 9.95
CA CYS A 406 -11.04 12.06 10.48
C CYS A 406 -10.94 11.81 12.00
N GLU A 407 -10.49 10.64 12.44
CA GLU A 407 -10.33 10.27 13.84
C GLU A 407 -9.54 11.30 14.64
N PHE A 408 -8.49 11.83 14.03
CA PHE A 408 -7.69 12.90 14.59
C PHE A 408 -8.55 14.12 14.94
N TYR A 409 -9.34 14.66 14.01
CA TYR A 409 -10.14 15.88 14.24
C TYR A 409 -11.26 15.66 15.27
N GLU A 410 -11.90 14.50 15.30
CA GLU A 410 -12.91 14.19 16.32
C GLU A 410 -12.31 14.22 17.72
N ALA A 411 -11.08 13.74 17.88
CA ALA A 411 -10.42 13.74 19.17
C ALA A 411 -10.16 15.15 19.71
N PHE A 412 -10.08 16.16 18.84
CA PHE A 412 -9.98 17.57 19.26
C PHE A 412 -11.35 18.26 19.42
N GLY A 413 -12.45 17.50 19.40
CA GLY A 413 -13.80 18.04 19.63
C GLY A 413 -14.35 18.85 18.47
N LEU A 414 -13.81 18.68 17.26
CA LEU A 414 -14.39 19.28 16.07
C LEU A 414 -15.59 18.44 15.63
N GLU A 415 -16.80 19.03 15.70
CA GLU A 415 -18.05 18.35 15.31
C GLU A 415 -18.02 17.94 13.84
N TYR A 416 -18.46 16.71 13.63
CA TYR A 416 -17.94 15.90 12.54
C TYR A 416 -18.95 15.67 11.44
N LYS A 417 -18.77 16.46 10.37
CA LYS A 417 -18.92 16.06 8.95
C LYS A 417 -18.73 17.27 8.07
N GLU A 418 -19.46 18.36 8.34
CA GLU A 418 -19.48 19.51 7.43
C GLU A 418 -18.15 20.26 7.39
N GLU A 419 -17.54 20.56 8.54
CA GLU A 419 -16.30 21.35 8.56
C GLU A 419 -15.09 20.52 8.08
N THR A 420 -15.00 19.24 8.44
CA THR A 420 -13.94 18.34 7.95
C THR A 420 -14.06 18.08 6.45
N ASP A 421 -15.27 17.77 5.96
CA ASP A 421 -15.51 17.63 4.52
C ASP A 421 -15.19 18.95 3.81
N ARG A 422 -15.55 20.11 4.38
CA ARG A 422 -15.21 21.43 3.83
C ARG A 422 -13.71 21.67 3.77
N ILE A 423 -12.94 21.28 4.80
CA ILE A 423 -11.48 21.40 4.81
C ILE A 423 -10.86 20.50 3.73
N ILE A 424 -11.27 19.24 3.64
CA ILE A 424 -10.82 18.29 2.61
C ILE A 424 -11.15 18.83 1.21
N MET A 425 -12.38 19.31 1.01
CA MET A 425 -12.83 19.90 -0.24
C MET A 425 -12.04 21.16 -0.61
N LYS A 426 -11.71 22.00 0.38
CA LYS A 426 -10.90 23.21 0.18
C LYS A 426 -9.46 22.86 -0.19
N LYS A 427 -8.84 21.87 0.45
CA LYS A 427 -7.50 21.38 0.08
C LYS A 427 -7.50 20.86 -1.36
N ALA A 428 -8.46 20.03 -1.71
CA ALA A 428 -8.60 19.47 -3.05
C ALA A 428 -8.83 20.57 -4.11
N ALA A 429 -9.71 21.54 -3.81
CA ALA A 429 -9.94 22.70 -4.68
C ALA A 429 -8.67 23.54 -4.87
N ASN A 430 -7.90 23.78 -3.81
CA ASN A 430 -6.64 24.52 -3.88
C ASN A 430 -5.59 23.79 -4.75
N LYS A 431 -5.46 22.47 -4.62
CA LYS A 431 -4.57 21.65 -5.46
C LYS A 431 -4.93 21.77 -6.94
N LEU A 432 -6.22 21.67 -7.27
CA LEU A 432 -6.74 21.85 -8.62
C LEU A 432 -6.54 23.28 -9.14
N ASN A 433 -6.79 24.29 -8.30
CA ASN A 433 -6.59 25.69 -8.66
C ASN A 433 -5.14 25.99 -9.01
N ASN A 434 -4.20 25.48 -8.21
CA ASN A 434 -2.77 25.61 -8.48
C ASN A 434 -2.39 24.97 -9.82
N LEU A 435 -2.98 23.82 -10.17
CA LEU A 435 -2.79 23.20 -11.48
C LEU A 435 -3.35 24.07 -12.62
N PHE A 436 -4.54 24.64 -12.46
CA PHE A 436 -5.16 25.48 -13.50
C PHE A 436 -4.47 26.82 -13.68
N ILE A 437 -4.00 27.44 -12.60
CA ILE A 437 -3.18 28.66 -12.64
C ILE A 437 -1.89 28.42 -13.41
N LYS A 438 -1.19 27.31 -13.12
CA LYS A 438 0.02 26.91 -13.88
C LYS A 438 -0.24 26.76 -15.38
N ASN A 439 -1.46 26.37 -15.75
CA ASN A 439 -1.91 26.23 -17.15
C ASN A 439 -2.58 27.48 -17.72
N GLN A 440 -2.47 28.64 -17.04
CA GLN A 440 -3.07 29.92 -17.47
C GLN A 440 -4.59 29.86 -17.69
N THR A 441 -5.28 29.01 -16.93
CA THR A 441 -6.74 28.86 -16.97
C THR A 441 -7.33 29.25 -15.62
N ASN A 442 -8.42 30.02 -15.61
CA ASN A 442 -9.16 30.23 -14.36
C ASN A 442 -9.80 28.91 -13.88
N PHE A 443 -10.03 28.78 -12.58
CA PHE A 443 -10.49 27.55 -11.96
C PHE A 443 -11.73 26.93 -12.65
N VAL A 444 -12.77 27.75 -12.86
CA VAL A 444 -14.03 27.28 -13.46
C VAL A 444 -13.82 26.82 -14.91
N ALA A 445 -13.03 27.54 -15.71
CA ALA A 445 -12.72 27.16 -17.09
C ALA A 445 -11.84 25.91 -17.16
N GLY A 446 -10.87 25.78 -16.25
CA GLY A 446 -10.02 24.59 -16.12
C GLY A 446 -10.83 23.34 -15.77
N MET A 447 -11.69 23.44 -14.75
CA MET A 447 -12.61 22.36 -14.36
C MET A 447 -13.56 21.98 -15.49
N LYS A 448 -14.16 22.97 -16.15
CA LYS A 448 -15.02 22.72 -17.32
C LYS A 448 -14.26 21.97 -18.41
N LYS A 449 -13.07 22.44 -18.78
CA LYS A 449 -12.25 21.81 -19.83
C LYS A 449 -11.88 20.37 -19.47
N LEU A 450 -11.52 20.11 -18.21
CA LEU A 450 -11.19 18.77 -17.69
C LEU A 450 -12.38 17.81 -17.75
N LEU A 451 -13.57 18.29 -17.39
CA LEU A 451 -14.77 17.46 -17.34
C LEU A 451 -15.44 17.32 -18.72
N TYR A 452 -15.34 18.33 -19.59
CA TYR A 452 -15.83 18.28 -20.98
C TYR A 452 -15.06 17.31 -21.87
N THR A 453 -13.83 16.92 -21.51
CA THR A 453 -13.09 15.87 -22.25
C THR A 453 -13.81 14.53 -22.29
N PHE A 454 -14.73 14.29 -21.35
CA PHE A 454 -15.46 13.03 -21.23
C PHE A 454 -16.92 13.15 -21.69
N ASN A 455 -17.50 14.35 -21.69
CA ASN A 455 -18.89 14.56 -22.12
C ASN A 455 -19.08 15.96 -22.73
N GLN A 456 -18.83 16.11 -24.03
CA GLN A 456 -18.80 17.41 -24.73
C GLN A 456 -20.15 18.12 -24.85
N SER A 457 -21.26 17.42 -24.56
CA SER A 457 -22.60 17.86 -24.95
C SER A 457 -23.59 18.01 -23.80
N CYS A 458 -23.23 17.59 -22.58
CA CYS A 458 -24.17 17.49 -21.47
C CYS A 458 -23.75 18.37 -20.27
N PRO A 459 -24.67 19.16 -19.69
CA PRO A 459 -24.41 19.96 -18.48
C PRO A 459 -24.33 19.11 -17.19
N VAL A 460 -24.59 17.81 -17.33
CA VAL A 460 -24.56 16.81 -16.26
C VAL A 460 -23.57 15.73 -16.66
N ILE A 461 -22.69 15.36 -15.74
CA ILE A 461 -21.77 14.22 -15.89
C ILE A 461 -22.11 13.15 -14.87
N THR A 462 -21.79 11.89 -15.16
CA THR A 462 -21.93 10.81 -14.17
C THR A 462 -20.79 10.84 -13.15
N CYS A 463 -20.97 10.20 -11.99
CA CYS A 463 -19.87 10.09 -11.03
C CYS A 463 -18.68 9.31 -11.62
N GLU A 464 -18.94 8.34 -12.50
CA GLU A 464 -17.89 7.60 -13.22
C GLU A 464 -17.08 8.51 -14.16
N GLU A 465 -17.76 9.35 -14.95
CA GLU A 465 -17.09 10.35 -15.81
C GLU A 465 -16.27 11.34 -14.97
N PHE A 466 -16.78 11.75 -13.81
CA PHE A 466 -16.06 12.61 -12.87
C PHE A 466 -14.79 11.94 -12.34
N LEU A 467 -14.89 10.70 -11.86
CA LEU A 467 -13.73 9.94 -11.35
C LEU A 467 -12.67 9.75 -12.44
N LEU A 468 -13.08 9.37 -13.66
CA LEU A 468 -12.18 9.24 -14.80
C LEU A 468 -11.46 10.55 -15.13
N ALA A 469 -12.16 11.67 -15.06
CA ALA A 469 -11.56 12.98 -15.29
C ALA A 469 -10.56 13.36 -14.20
N MET A 470 -10.89 13.15 -12.93
CA MET A 470 -9.98 13.42 -11.82
C MET A 470 -8.72 12.55 -11.88
N ASP A 471 -8.85 11.28 -12.30
CA ASP A 471 -7.71 10.37 -12.48
C ASP A 471 -6.66 10.93 -13.47
N THR A 472 -7.09 11.66 -14.51
CA THR A 472 -6.15 12.27 -15.49
C THR A 472 -5.30 13.42 -14.93
N VAL A 473 -5.68 13.98 -13.78
CA VAL A 473 -5.00 15.12 -13.14
C VAL A 473 -4.46 14.80 -11.76
N LYS A 474 -4.83 13.66 -11.14
CA LYS A 474 -4.51 13.38 -9.75
C LYS A 474 -3.01 13.46 -9.45
N ASP A 475 -2.19 12.83 -10.28
CA ASP A 475 -0.73 12.80 -10.11
C ASP A 475 -0.11 14.18 -10.34
N LYS A 476 -0.71 15.01 -11.21
CA LYS A 476 -0.21 16.36 -11.54
C LYS A 476 -0.44 17.37 -10.42
N CYS A 477 -1.41 17.13 -9.55
CA CYS A 477 -1.75 18.03 -8.45
C CYS A 477 -1.69 17.36 -7.07
N ASN A 478 -1.20 16.12 -7.00
CA ASN A 478 -1.10 15.33 -5.78
C ASN A 478 -2.45 15.20 -5.04
N LEU A 479 -3.52 14.94 -5.80
CA LEU A 479 -4.83 14.61 -5.25
C LEU A 479 -4.84 13.15 -4.81
N MET A 480 -5.40 12.90 -3.64
CA MET A 480 -5.58 11.55 -3.10
C MET A 480 -6.97 11.02 -3.45
N ASP A 481 -7.11 9.71 -3.55
CA ASP A 481 -8.39 9.07 -3.89
C ASP A 481 -9.49 9.47 -2.89
N GLY A 482 -9.18 9.58 -1.60
CA GLY A 482 -10.12 10.05 -0.58
C GLY A 482 -10.66 11.46 -0.84
N GLU A 483 -9.82 12.40 -1.28
CA GLU A 483 -10.23 13.75 -1.65
C GLU A 483 -11.17 13.73 -2.86
N ILE A 484 -10.83 12.92 -3.88
CA ILE A 484 -11.61 12.77 -5.11
C ILE A 484 -12.99 12.17 -4.81
N TYR A 485 -13.04 11.12 -3.99
CA TYR A 485 -14.30 10.50 -3.59
C TYR A 485 -15.18 11.44 -2.78
N LYS A 486 -14.58 12.26 -1.90
CA LYS A 486 -15.33 13.27 -1.14
C LYS A 486 -15.87 14.38 -2.04
N MET A 487 -15.09 14.83 -3.01
CA MET A 487 -15.55 15.74 -4.05
C MET A 487 -16.74 15.17 -4.82
N MET A 488 -16.69 13.90 -5.20
CA MET A 488 -17.76 13.22 -5.90
C MET A 488 -19.02 13.05 -5.03
N GLU A 489 -18.87 12.59 -3.78
CA GLU A 489 -19.97 12.42 -2.83
C GLU A 489 -20.69 13.74 -2.58
N PHE A 490 -19.92 14.83 -2.43
CA PHE A 490 -20.48 16.17 -2.31
C PHE A 490 -21.17 16.64 -3.59
N ALA A 491 -20.62 16.31 -4.75
CA ALA A 491 -21.17 16.71 -6.04
C ALA A 491 -22.50 16.01 -6.38
N ASP A 492 -22.70 14.78 -5.89
CA ASP A 492 -23.91 13.97 -6.06
C ASP A 492 -24.82 14.06 -4.83
N THR A 493 -25.19 15.28 -4.43
CA THR A 493 -26.02 15.54 -3.24
C THR A 493 -27.33 14.75 -3.23
N GLU A 494 -27.90 14.46 -4.39
CA GLU A 494 -29.16 13.73 -4.54
C GLU A 494 -28.99 12.20 -4.64
N LYS A 495 -27.74 11.70 -4.63
CA LYS A 495 -27.39 10.28 -4.81
C LYS A 495 -28.00 9.67 -6.09
N LYS A 496 -28.03 10.47 -7.16
CA LYS A 496 -28.58 10.09 -8.47
C LYS A 496 -27.50 9.66 -9.45
N ASN A 497 -26.24 9.57 -9.01
CA ASN A 497 -25.09 9.30 -9.86
C ASN A 497 -24.91 10.38 -10.95
N GLN A 498 -25.28 11.63 -10.62
CA GLN A 498 -25.30 12.74 -11.56
C GLN A 498 -24.78 14.01 -10.89
N ILE A 499 -23.80 14.65 -11.55
CA ILE A 499 -23.13 15.86 -11.05
C ILE A 499 -23.48 17.02 -11.98
N GLN A 500 -24.14 18.05 -11.44
CA GLN A 500 -24.38 19.30 -12.16
C GLN A 500 -23.12 20.15 -12.20
N LEU A 501 -22.48 20.20 -13.37
CA LEU A 501 -21.15 20.76 -13.56
C LEU A 501 -21.00 22.19 -13.04
N ASN A 502 -21.96 23.06 -13.38
CA ASN A 502 -21.90 24.47 -13.01
C ASN A 502 -22.06 24.67 -11.51
N SER A 503 -23.03 23.98 -10.89
CA SER A 503 -23.29 24.05 -9.45
C SER A 503 -22.07 23.58 -8.66
N PHE A 504 -21.47 22.47 -9.09
CA PHE A 504 -20.27 21.91 -8.46
C PHE A 504 -19.04 22.81 -8.63
N CYS A 505 -18.76 23.31 -9.84
CA CYS A 505 -17.63 24.21 -10.08
C CYS A 505 -17.75 25.51 -9.26
N ASN A 506 -18.97 26.07 -9.18
CA ASN A 506 -19.22 27.29 -8.41
C ASN A 506 -19.05 27.05 -6.90
N TYR A 507 -19.47 25.89 -6.40
CA TYR A 507 -19.26 25.53 -5.01
C TYR A 507 -17.77 25.44 -4.66
N LEU A 508 -17.00 24.67 -5.43
CA LEU A 508 -15.55 24.55 -5.22
C LEU A 508 -14.84 25.90 -5.32
N TYR A 509 -15.26 26.75 -6.26
CA TYR A 509 -14.74 28.11 -6.38
C TYR A 509 -15.05 28.96 -5.15
N GLY A 510 -16.21 28.77 -4.50
CA GLY A 510 -16.54 29.45 -3.24
C GLY A 510 -15.76 28.96 -2.02
N LEU A 511 -15.02 27.84 -2.12
CA LEU A 511 -14.12 27.36 -1.09
C LEU A 511 -12.70 27.95 -1.18
N LEU A 512 -12.32 28.44 -2.37
CA LEU A 512 -11.08 29.16 -2.63
C LEU A 512 -11.17 30.59 -2.10
#